data_AF-A0A8H9HDA8-F1
#
_entry.id   AF-A0A8H9HDA8-F1
#
_cell.length_a   1.000
_cell.length_b   1.000
_cell.length_c   1.000
_cell.angle_alpha   90.00
_cell.angle_beta   90.00
_cell.angle_gamma   90.00
#
_symmetry.space_group_name_H-M   'P 1'
#
loop_
_entity.id
_entity.type
_entity.pdbx_description
1 polymer ?
#
loop_
_entity_poly.entity_id
_entity_poly.type
_entity_poly.pdbx_seq_one_letter_code
_entity_poly.pdbx_strand_id
1 'polypeptide(L)'
;MVGFRSASTAVIIHRETGDVTWRLGPDVLAQQHYPHELANGTILVFDNGSYRQGTSVPYSRVVEVDRASRAAVWEYRDDPPQNFYSPYTSSAQRLPNGNTLIAEGSFGRIFEVTAGGEVVWEYVVPHFGSFGEGVGLESSSRAQNAVFRAYRYARSAIAWLRSAP
;
A
#
# COMPACT_ATOMS: atom_id res chain seq x y z
N MET A 1 -11.39 2.96 9.45
CA MET A 1 -9.97 2.69 9.78
C MET A 1 -9.14 3.89 9.36
N VAL A 2 -8.10 4.23 10.12
CA VAL A 2 -7.22 5.38 9.87
C VAL A 2 -5.76 4.93 10.05
N GLY A 3 -4.87 5.39 9.18
CA GLY A 3 -3.43 5.20 9.29
C GLY A 3 -2.72 6.48 9.73
N PHE A 4 -1.89 6.38 10.76
CA PHE A 4 -0.99 7.44 11.22
C PHE A 4 0.44 7.07 10.82
N ARG A 5 0.95 7.71 9.76
CA ARG A 5 2.29 7.44 9.21
C ARG A 5 3.38 7.67 10.26
N SER A 6 3.43 8.86 10.86
CA SER A 6 4.51 9.25 11.78
C SER A 6 4.57 8.39 13.04
N ALA A 7 3.43 7.84 13.47
CA ALA A 7 3.35 6.93 14.61
C ALA A 7 3.50 5.44 14.21
N SER A 8 3.71 5.16 12.92
CA SER A 8 3.74 3.81 12.35
C SER A 8 2.58 2.95 12.87
N THR A 9 1.35 3.49 12.82
CA THR A 9 0.19 2.89 13.51
C THR A 9 -1.07 2.95 12.64
N ALA A 10 -1.83 1.86 12.58
CA ALA A 10 -3.19 1.82 12.03
C ALA A 10 -4.21 1.56 13.16
N VAL A 11 -5.38 2.20 13.08
CA VAL A 11 -6.46 2.04 14.08
C VAL A 11 -7.83 1.88 13.44
N ILE A 12 -8.73 1.19 14.16
CA ILE A 12 -10.18 1.24 13.91
C ILE A 12 -10.81 2.10 14.99
N ILE A 13 -11.58 3.09 14.56
CA ILE A 13 -12.28 4.03 15.43
C ILE A 13 -13.77 3.78 15.26
N HIS A 14 -14.49 3.57 16.36
CA HIS A 14 -15.94 3.51 16.36
C HIS A 14 -16.50 4.90 16.03
N ARG A 15 -17.28 5.01 14.94
CA ARG A 15 -17.65 6.31 14.35
C ARG A 15 -18.45 7.21 15.30
N GLU A 16 -19.33 6.62 16.11
CA GLU A 16 -20.25 7.39 16.95
C GLU A 16 -19.63 7.80 18.30
N THR A 17 -18.80 6.92 18.88
CA THR A 17 -18.22 7.15 20.21
C THR A 17 -16.81 7.73 20.15
N GLY A 18 -16.10 7.55 19.03
CA GLY A 18 -14.69 7.92 18.90
C GLY A 18 -13.72 6.92 19.51
N ASP A 19 -14.21 5.80 20.07
CA ASP A 19 -13.36 4.82 20.73
C ASP A 19 -12.44 4.10 19.74
N VAL A 20 -11.17 3.95 20.11
CA VAL A 20 -10.24 3.09 19.38
C VAL A 20 -10.50 1.64 19.78
N THR A 21 -11.10 0.87 18.87
CA THR A 21 -11.51 -0.53 19.11
C THR A 21 -10.46 -1.54 18.66
N TRP A 22 -9.48 -1.10 17.86
CA TRP A 22 -8.39 -1.93 17.37
C TRP A 22 -7.18 -1.07 17.00
N ARG A 23 -5.98 -1.62 17.17
CA ARG A 23 -4.69 -0.98 16.86
C ARG A 23 -3.67 -2.01 16.37
N LEU A 24 -2.90 -1.63 15.35
CA LEU A 24 -1.64 -2.26 14.93
C LEU A 24 -0.54 -1.20 14.93
N GLY A 25 0.56 -1.46 15.63
CA GLY A 25 1.54 -0.44 15.99
C GLY A 25 2.93 -0.61 15.36
N PRO A 26 3.92 0.15 15.86
CA PRO A 26 5.30 0.17 15.35
C PRO A 26 6.08 -1.14 15.57
N ASP A 27 5.53 -2.06 16.36
CA ASP A 27 6.00 -3.44 16.49
C ASP A 27 5.84 -4.24 15.20
N VAL A 28 4.91 -3.84 14.33
CA VAL A 28 4.66 -4.50 13.04
C VAL A 28 4.86 -3.54 11.87
N LEU A 29 4.38 -2.31 11.98
CA LEU A 29 4.35 -1.33 10.88
C LEU A 29 5.50 -0.34 10.97
N ALA A 30 5.87 0.23 9.83
CA ALA A 30 6.85 1.30 9.72
C ALA A 30 6.44 2.29 8.62
N GLN A 31 5.96 3.47 9.01
CA GLN A 31 5.59 4.57 8.10
C GLN A 31 4.63 4.18 6.97
N GLN A 32 3.74 3.23 7.27
CA GLN A 32 2.75 2.61 6.42
C GLN A 32 1.79 3.59 5.70
N HIS A 33 1.20 3.08 4.62
CA HIS A 33 0.10 3.69 3.90
C HIS A 33 -1.03 2.69 3.62
N TYR A 34 -2.20 3.25 3.36
CA TYR A 34 -3.39 2.55 2.87
C TYR A 34 -3.87 1.32 3.67
N PRO A 35 -3.96 1.40 5.02
CA PRO A 35 -4.56 0.32 5.80
C PRO A 35 -6.07 0.26 5.53
N HIS A 36 -6.59 -0.92 5.20
CA HIS A 36 -8.02 -1.14 5.00
C HIS A 36 -8.40 -2.59 5.31
N GLU A 37 -9.66 -2.78 5.71
CA GLU A 37 -10.24 -4.10 5.98
C GLU A 37 -10.70 -4.76 4.66
N LEU A 38 -10.38 -6.04 4.52
CA LEU A 38 -10.82 -6.89 3.43
C LEU A 38 -12.16 -7.55 3.77
N ALA A 39 -12.84 -8.12 2.77
CA ALA A 39 -14.15 -8.75 2.95
C ALA A 39 -14.16 -9.96 3.90
N ASN A 40 -13.01 -10.62 4.08
CA ASN A 40 -12.81 -11.71 5.04
C ASN A 40 -12.50 -11.21 6.47
N GLY A 41 -12.47 -9.89 6.70
CA GLY A 41 -12.22 -9.28 8.01
C GLY A 41 -10.73 -9.11 8.37
N THR A 42 -9.80 -9.53 7.51
CA THR A 42 -8.36 -9.25 7.70
C THR A 42 -8.04 -7.81 7.27
N ILE A 43 -6.88 -7.31 7.68
CA ILE A 43 -6.43 -5.96 7.37
C ILE A 43 -5.26 -6.01 6.41
N LEU A 44 -5.40 -5.38 5.24
CA LEU A 44 -4.33 -5.22 4.26
C LEU A 44 -3.68 -3.84 4.40
N VAL A 45 -2.35 -3.81 4.43
CA VAL A 45 -1.57 -2.58 4.61
C VAL A 45 -0.38 -2.56 3.66
N PHE A 46 -0.13 -1.42 3.02
CA PHE A 46 1.16 -1.15 2.38
C PHE A 46 2.11 -0.62 3.46
N ASP A 47 3.12 -1.38 3.82
CA ASP A 47 4.06 -1.05 4.90
C ASP A 47 5.39 -0.57 4.29
N ASN A 48 5.54 0.76 4.19
CA ASN A 48 6.64 1.41 3.48
C ASN A 48 8.02 1.03 4.03
N GLY A 49 8.13 0.76 5.33
CA GLY A 49 9.35 0.26 5.94
C GLY A 49 10.39 1.33 6.30
N SER A 50 10.11 2.61 6.06
CA SER A 50 11.01 3.69 6.49
C SER A 50 11.16 3.64 8.02
N TYR A 51 12.41 3.53 8.48
CA TYR A 51 12.78 3.39 9.90
C TYR A 51 12.32 2.09 10.58
N ARG A 52 12.05 1.03 9.81
CA ARG A 52 11.79 -0.31 10.36
C ARG A 52 12.96 -0.74 11.24
N GLN A 53 12.66 -1.14 12.48
CA GLN A 53 13.66 -1.62 13.43
C GLN A 53 14.17 -3.01 13.03
N GLY A 54 15.41 -3.33 13.38
CA GLY A 54 16.01 -4.65 13.11
C GLY A 54 16.47 -4.91 11.68
N THR A 55 16.40 -3.91 10.79
CA THR A 55 17.01 -3.97 9.45
C THR A 55 17.93 -2.76 9.22
N SER A 56 19.06 -2.98 8.56
CA SER A 56 19.96 -1.89 8.15
C SER A 56 19.59 -1.31 6.79
N VAL A 57 18.90 -2.08 5.93
CA VAL A 57 18.47 -1.63 4.61
C VAL A 57 16.95 -1.61 4.56
N PRO A 58 16.32 -0.44 4.30
CA PRO A 58 14.88 -0.35 4.27
C PRO A 58 14.31 -1.08 3.06
N TYR A 59 13.12 -1.64 3.23
CA TYR A 59 12.34 -2.28 2.18
C TYR A 59 10.86 -2.11 2.48
N SER A 60 10.05 -2.06 1.42
CA SER A 60 8.59 -2.07 1.54
C SER A 60 8.08 -3.50 1.52
N ARG A 61 6.92 -3.69 2.14
CA ARG A 61 6.14 -4.92 2.01
C ARG A 61 4.67 -4.58 1.93
N VAL A 62 3.88 -5.49 1.38
CA VAL A 62 2.44 -5.50 1.61
C VAL A 62 2.15 -6.59 2.61
N VAL A 63 1.45 -6.27 3.69
CA VAL A 63 1.13 -7.23 4.76
C VAL A 63 -0.37 -7.31 4.95
N GLU A 64 -0.89 -8.54 5.01
CA GLU A 64 -2.23 -8.84 5.46
C GLU A 64 -2.14 -9.41 6.87
N VAL A 65 -2.89 -8.84 7.82
CA VAL A 65 -2.92 -9.31 9.21
C VAL A 65 -4.32 -9.79 9.61
N ASP A 66 -4.37 -10.84 10.41
CA ASP A 66 -5.59 -11.24 11.09
C ASP A 66 -6.01 -10.18 12.11
N ARG A 67 -7.31 -9.86 12.17
CA ARG A 67 -7.81 -8.77 13.01
C ARG A 67 -7.76 -9.12 14.51
N ALA A 68 -8.00 -10.38 14.87
CA ALA A 68 -8.05 -10.79 16.27
C ALA A 68 -6.65 -10.97 16.87
N SER A 69 -5.82 -11.78 16.21
CA SER A 69 -4.47 -12.14 16.66
C SER A 69 -3.40 -11.11 16.28
N ARG A 70 -3.66 -10.26 15.26
CA ARG A 70 -2.69 -9.31 14.68
C ARG A 70 -1.50 -9.99 14.01
N ALA A 71 -1.54 -11.31 13.85
CA ALA A 71 -0.51 -12.06 13.14
C ALA A 71 -0.58 -11.77 11.64
N ALA A 72 0.58 -11.70 10.98
CA ALA A 72 0.64 -11.68 9.53
C ALA A 72 0.14 -13.03 8.98
N VAL A 73 -0.86 -12.98 8.11
CA VAL A 73 -1.43 -14.15 7.43
C VAL A 73 -1.01 -14.24 5.96
N TRP A 74 -0.53 -13.13 5.41
CA TRP A 74 0.09 -13.06 4.09
C TRP A 74 1.04 -11.86 4.01
N GLU A 75 2.11 -12.00 3.24
CA GLU A 75 3.06 -10.92 2.98
C GLU A 75 3.56 -11.00 1.54
N TYR A 76 3.71 -9.85 0.90
CA TYR A 76 4.52 -9.69 -0.31
C TYR A 76 5.70 -8.77 -0.04
N ARG A 77 6.87 -9.22 -0.48
CA ARG A 77 8.09 -8.43 -0.68
C ARG A 77 8.88 -9.06 -1.82
N ASP A 78 9.75 -8.30 -2.46
CA ASP A 78 10.69 -8.87 -3.43
C ASP A 78 11.73 -9.76 -2.72
N ASP A 79 12.41 -10.59 -3.49
CA ASP A 79 13.60 -11.32 -3.06
C ASP A 79 14.77 -10.97 -4.00
N PRO A 80 15.79 -10.23 -3.55
CA PRO A 80 15.95 -9.68 -2.20
C PRO A 80 14.97 -8.52 -1.88
N PRO A 81 14.59 -8.30 -0.60
CA PRO A 81 13.56 -7.32 -0.21
C PRO A 81 13.81 -5.89 -0.67
N GLN A 82 15.08 -5.50 -0.78
CA GLN A 82 15.51 -4.15 -1.13
C GLN A 82 15.16 -3.75 -2.56
N ASN A 83 14.83 -4.72 -3.42
CA ASN A 83 14.36 -4.45 -4.78
C ASN A 83 12.97 -3.79 -4.82
N PHE A 84 12.23 -3.88 -3.72
CA PHE A 84 10.94 -3.23 -3.55
C PHE A 84 11.00 -2.27 -2.37
N TYR A 85 11.05 -0.97 -2.64
CA TYR A 85 11.07 0.04 -1.59
C TYR A 85 10.44 1.35 -2.07
N SER A 86 9.41 1.77 -1.36
CA SER A 86 8.79 3.09 -1.54
C SER A 86 8.66 3.79 -0.18
N PRO A 87 9.43 4.87 0.10
CA PRO A 87 9.46 5.52 1.41
C PRO A 87 8.17 6.29 1.80
N TYR A 88 7.29 6.54 0.83
CA TYR A 88 6.07 7.30 1.02
C TYR A 88 5.01 6.91 -0.01
N THR A 89 3.79 7.46 0.17
CA THR A 89 2.60 7.15 -0.64
C THR A 89 2.42 5.64 -0.78
N SER A 90 1.88 5.16 -1.90
CA SER A 90 1.71 3.73 -2.21
C SER A 90 0.41 3.13 -1.68
N SER A 91 0.04 1.99 -2.27
CA SER A 91 -1.19 1.27 -1.95
C SER A 91 -1.11 -0.19 -2.35
N ALA A 92 -1.91 -1.02 -1.70
CA ALA A 92 -2.20 -2.38 -2.15
C ALA A 92 -3.72 -2.60 -2.18
N GLN A 93 -4.22 -3.32 -3.18
CA GLN A 93 -5.63 -3.64 -3.34
C GLN A 93 -5.79 -5.13 -3.65
N ARG A 94 -6.45 -5.88 -2.76
CA ARG A 94 -6.86 -7.26 -3.06
C ARG A 94 -7.94 -7.24 -4.16
N LEU A 95 -7.74 -8.03 -5.20
CA LEU A 95 -8.62 -8.15 -6.35
C LEU A 95 -9.57 -9.34 -6.23
N PRO A 96 -10.70 -9.37 -6.96
CA PRO A 96 -11.66 -10.47 -6.89
C PRO A 96 -11.12 -11.86 -7.27
N ASN A 97 -10.06 -11.91 -8.09
CA ASN A 97 -9.38 -13.17 -8.45
C ASN A 97 -8.40 -13.66 -7.38
N GLY A 98 -8.27 -12.95 -6.24
CA GLY A 98 -7.32 -13.27 -5.17
C GLY A 98 -5.94 -12.63 -5.33
N ASN A 99 -5.62 -12.05 -6.50
CA ASN A 99 -4.37 -11.32 -6.71
C ASN A 99 -4.36 -9.99 -5.96
N THR A 100 -3.19 -9.39 -5.82
CA THR A 100 -3.04 -8.08 -5.18
C THR A 100 -2.42 -7.11 -6.17
N LEU A 101 -3.12 -6.01 -6.47
CA LEU A 101 -2.56 -4.88 -7.20
C LEU A 101 -1.79 -3.99 -6.22
N ILE A 102 -0.55 -3.65 -6.55
CA ILE A 102 0.36 -2.87 -5.73
C ILE A 102 0.79 -1.65 -6.54
N ALA A 103 0.74 -0.46 -5.93
CA ALA A 103 1.32 0.75 -6.48
C ALA A 103 2.53 1.14 -5.63
N GLU A 104 3.73 0.96 -6.18
CA GLU A 104 4.99 1.46 -5.61
C GLU A 104 5.09 2.97 -5.92
N GLY A 105 4.57 3.77 -4.99
CA GLY A 105 4.21 5.15 -5.26
C GLY A 105 5.39 6.05 -5.65
N SER A 106 6.52 5.94 -4.97
CA SER A 106 7.69 6.80 -5.23
C SER A 106 8.38 6.56 -6.58
N PHE A 107 8.20 5.37 -7.17
CA PHE A 107 8.86 4.98 -8.43
C PHE A 107 7.89 4.75 -9.59
N GLY A 108 6.61 5.07 -9.41
CA GLY A 108 5.61 5.01 -10.48
C GLY A 108 5.33 3.60 -11.03
N ARG A 109 5.80 2.55 -10.35
CA ARG A 109 5.59 1.15 -10.71
C ARG A 109 4.27 0.67 -10.13
N ILE A 110 3.42 0.08 -10.97
CA ILE A 110 2.16 -0.52 -10.58
C ILE A 110 2.20 -1.96 -11.08
N PHE A 111 1.98 -2.92 -10.21
CA PHE A 111 2.13 -4.34 -10.56
C PHE A 111 1.10 -5.19 -9.83
N GLU A 112 0.81 -6.36 -10.40
CA GLU A 112 -0.12 -7.33 -9.83
C GLU A 112 0.62 -8.61 -9.47
N VAL A 113 0.39 -9.09 -8.25
CA VAL A 113 0.98 -10.32 -7.74
C VAL A 113 -0.08 -11.36 -7.46
N THR A 114 0.23 -12.62 -7.73
CA THR A 114 -0.60 -13.75 -7.30
C THR A 114 -0.60 -13.87 -5.77
N ALA A 115 -1.51 -14.69 -5.22
CA ALA A 115 -1.46 -15.04 -3.80
C ALA A 115 -0.12 -15.71 -3.40
N GLY A 116 0.55 -16.39 -4.35
CA GLY A 116 1.89 -16.95 -4.16
C GLY A 116 3.04 -15.95 -4.29
N GLY A 117 2.75 -14.68 -4.63
CA GLY A 117 3.75 -13.62 -4.77
C GLY A 117 4.38 -13.51 -6.16
N GLU A 118 3.86 -14.20 -7.17
CA GLU A 118 4.38 -14.08 -8.55
C GLU A 118 3.85 -12.80 -9.23
N VAL A 119 4.73 -12.00 -9.80
CA VAL A 119 4.32 -10.83 -10.61
C VAL A 119 3.74 -11.31 -11.94
N VAL A 120 2.46 -11.01 -12.19
CA VAL A 120 1.74 -11.44 -13.41
C VAL A 120 1.39 -10.29 -14.35
N TRP A 121 1.54 -9.05 -13.88
CA TRP A 121 1.37 -7.85 -14.69
C TRP A 121 2.16 -6.71 -14.07
N GLU A 122 2.71 -5.83 -14.91
CA GLU A 122 3.48 -4.67 -14.47
C GLU A 122 3.30 -3.51 -15.47
N TYR A 123 3.27 -2.30 -14.92
CA TYR A 123 3.28 -1.06 -15.66
C TYR A 123 4.11 -0.02 -14.91
N VAL A 124 4.99 0.67 -15.63
CA VAL A 124 5.75 1.80 -15.10
C VAL A 124 5.24 3.07 -15.75
N VAL A 125 4.82 4.05 -14.94
CA VAL A 125 4.35 5.34 -15.45
C VAL A 125 5.46 6.02 -16.25
N PRO A 126 5.25 6.32 -17.55
CA PRO A 126 6.26 6.92 -18.41
C PRO A 126 6.31 8.45 -18.32
N HIS A 127 5.35 9.05 -17.59
CA HIS A 127 5.21 10.49 -17.47
C HIS A 127 5.97 11.01 -16.24
N PHE A 128 6.97 11.84 -16.48
CA PHE A 128 7.75 12.47 -15.43
C PHE A 128 7.34 13.94 -15.29
N GLY A 129 7.15 14.39 -14.05
CA GLY A 129 6.83 15.78 -13.72
C GLY A 129 7.47 16.19 -12.40
N SER A 130 7.57 17.50 -12.14
CA SER A 130 7.95 18.00 -10.81
C SER A 130 6.69 18.19 -9.96
N PHE A 131 6.84 18.15 -8.64
CA PHE A 131 5.74 18.39 -7.71
C PHE A 131 5.24 19.86 -7.69
N GLY A 132 5.88 20.76 -8.44
CA GLY A 132 5.64 22.21 -8.42
C GLY A 132 6.50 22.95 -7.39
N GLU A 133 6.65 24.26 -7.53
CA GLU A 133 7.39 25.08 -6.57
C GLU A 133 6.72 25.04 -5.18
N GLY A 134 7.53 24.86 -4.12
CA GLY A 134 7.06 24.84 -2.73
C GLY A 134 6.36 23.54 -2.29
N VAL A 135 6.30 22.52 -3.14
CA VAL A 135 5.70 21.21 -2.83
C VAL A 135 6.80 20.14 -2.81
N GLY A 136 6.90 19.41 -1.70
CA GLY A 136 7.87 18.33 -1.52
C GLY A 136 9.20 18.77 -0.90
N LEU A 137 10.15 17.84 -0.83
CA LEU A 137 11.53 18.12 -0.40
C LEU A 137 12.32 18.70 -1.59
N GLU A 138 13.42 19.43 -1.35
CA GLU A 138 14.32 19.84 -2.44
C GLU A 138 14.80 18.64 -3.28
N SER A 139 14.99 17.48 -2.66
CA SER A 139 15.34 16.23 -3.34
C SER A 139 14.26 15.74 -4.31
N SER A 140 13.04 16.26 -4.21
CA SER A 140 11.91 16.00 -5.09
C SER A 140 11.65 17.10 -6.14
N SER A 141 12.57 18.08 -6.26
CA SER A 141 12.52 19.13 -7.29
C SER A 141 12.73 18.60 -8.71
N ARG A 142 13.39 17.45 -8.84
CA ARG A 142 13.61 16.78 -10.13
C ARG A 142 12.35 16.06 -10.60
N ALA A 143 12.25 15.90 -11.92
CA ALA A 143 11.15 15.20 -12.54
C ALA A 143 11.09 13.74 -12.05
N GLN A 144 9.92 13.32 -11.58
CA GLN A 144 9.62 12.00 -11.05
C GLN A 144 8.32 11.49 -11.67
N ASN A 145 8.15 10.18 -11.74
CA ASN A 145 6.94 9.53 -12.22
C ASN A 145 6.06 9.01 -11.07
N ALA A 146 6.21 9.62 -9.88
CA ALA A 146 5.56 9.15 -8.67
C ALA A 146 4.04 9.16 -8.79
N VAL A 147 3.40 8.13 -8.23
CA VAL A 147 1.94 8.01 -8.12
C VAL A 147 1.54 7.97 -6.65
N PHE A 148 0.39 8.57 -6.33
CA PHE A 148 -0.13 8.52 -4.98
C PHE A 148 -0.73 7.14 -4.65
N ARG A 149 -1.54 6.62 -5.58
CA ARG A 149 -2.32 5.39 -5.45
C ARG A 149 -2.77 4.90 -6.83
N ALA A 150 -3.00 3.60 -6.97
CA ALA A 150 -3.68 3.01 -8.12
C ALA A 150 -4.84 2.11 -7.68
N TYR A 151 -5.82 1.97 -8.56
CA TYR A 151 -6.95 1.06 -8.40
C TYR A 151 -7.18 0.27 -9.68
N ARG A 152 -7.54 -1.01 -9.53
CA ARG A 152 -8.07 -1.82 -10.62
C ARG A 152 -9.51 -2.19 -10.27
N TYR A 153 -10.39 -1.96 -11.23
CA TYR A 153 -11.80 -2.29 -11.15
C TYR A 153 -12.12 -3.36 -12.18
N ALA A 154 -12.94 -4.33 -11.80
CA ALA A 154 -13.57 -5.19 -12.79
C ALA A 154 -14.47 -4.33 -13.69
N ARG A 155 -14.62 -4.70 -14.97
CA ARG A 155 -15.54 -4.00 -15.89
C ARG A 155 -16.95 -3.89 -15.29
N SER A 156 -17.41 -4.95 -14.63
CA SER A 156 -18.70 -5.00 -13.96
C SER A 156 -18.85 -4.03 -12.79
N ALA A 157 -17.77 -3.49 -12.23
CA ALA A 157 -17.81 -2.50 -11.15
C ALA A 157 -18.02 -1.06 -11.68
N ILE A 158 -17.82 -0.81 -12.98
CA ILE A 158 -17.92 0.51 -13.58
C ILE A 158 -19.26 0.63 -14.32
N ALA A 159 -20.18 1.40 -13.75
CA ALA A 159 -21.59 1.42 -14.20
C ALA A 159 -21.77 1.71 -15.69
N TRP A 160 -21.03 2.69 -16.23
CA TRP A 160 -21.13 3.11 -17.63
C TRP A 160 -20.40 2.19 -18.62
N LEU A 161 -19.53 1.29 -18.13
CA LEU A 161 -18.92 0.23 -18.95
C LEU A 161 -19.78 -1.02 -19.06
N ARG A 162 -20.84 -1.14 -18.25
CA ARG A 162 -21.86 -2.20 -18.37
C ARG A 162 -22.86 -1.95 -19.50
N SER A 163 -22.99 -0.69 -19.92
CA SER A 163 -23.92 -0.23 -20.95
C SER A 163 -23.28 0.00 -22.33
N ALA A 164 -21.97 -0.21 -22.46
CA ALA A 164 -21.30 -0.18 -23.75
C ALA A 164 -21.50 -1.55 -24.45
N PRO A 165 -21.96 -1.57 -25.72
CA PRO A 165 -22.22 -2.80 -26.46
C PRO A 165 -20.99 -3.67 -26.65
#